data_AF-D3PQ37-F1
#
_entry.id   AF-D3PQ37-F1
#
_cell.length_a   1.000
_cell.length_b   1.000
_cell.length_c   1.000
_cell.angle_alpha   90.00
_cell.angle_beta   90.00
_cell.angle_gamma   90.00
#
_symmetry.space_group_name_H-M   'P 1'
#
loop_
_entity.id
_entity.type
_entity.pdbx_description
1 polymer ?
#
loop_
_entity_poly.entity_id
_entity_poly.type
_entity_poly.pdbx_seq_one_letter_code
_entity_poly.pdbx_strand_id
1 'polypeptide(L)'
;MKKSGFTLIELLIVIAIIGILAAVLIPNLLRARAVANDRAAQAYAQNVYKAAQAYLAENVNVTTVPIACTGGYTAGQYNVPNPGSFITSCSVASNGASVSVSYTGGTQTSITVGQ
;
A
#
# COMPACT_ATOMS: atom_id res chain seq x y z
N MET A 1 -43.34 -3.22 35.58
CA MET A 1 -42.59 -3.61 34.37
C MET A 1 -41.39 -4.43 34.80
N LYS A 2 -41.33 -5.74 34.50
CA LYS A 2 -40.17 -6.58 34.85
C LYS A 2 -39.02 -6.22 33.91
N LYS A 3 -37.93 -5.67 34.44
CA LYS A 3 -36.67 -5.54 33.69
C LYS A 3 -36.06 -6.94 33.59
N SER A 4 -36.01 -7.50 32.38
CA SER A 4 -35.13 -8.63 32.10
C SER A 4 -33.70 -8.11 32.12
N GLY A 5 -32.93 -8.50 33.14
CA GLY A 5 -31.50 -8.23 33.23
C GLY A 5 -30.72 -9.31 32.50
N PHE A 6 -29.65 -8.92 31.82
CA PHE A 6 -28.65 -9.85 31.28
C PHE A 6 -27.98 -10.59 32.44
N THR A 7 -27.85 -11.92 32.36
CA THR A 7 -27.16 -12.67 33.42
C THR A 7 -25.64 -12.49 33.28
N LEU A 8 -24.94 -12.53 34.42
CA LEU A 8 -23.46 -12.48 34.43
C LEU A 8 -22.86 -13.66 33.66
N ILE A 9 -23.52 -14.83 33.69
CA ILE A 9 -23.06 -16.02 32.97
C ILE A 9 -23.24 -15.89 31.46
N GLU A 10 -24.32 -15.26 30.98
CA GLU A 10 -24.51 -14.95 29.56
C GLU A 10 -23.42 -14.00 29.06
N LEU A 11 -23.06 -12.98 29.85
CA LEU A 11 -21.97 -12.08 29.47
C LEU A 11 -20.63 -12.82 29.43
N LEU A 12 -20.39 -13.73 30.36
CA LEU A 12 -19.14 -14.49 30.49
C LEU A 12 -18.92 -15.42 29.30
N ILE A 13 -19.94 -16.18 28.87
CA ILE A 13 -19.80 -17.08 27.71
C ILE A 13 -19.57 -16.29 26.41
N VAL A 14 -20.17 -15.11 26.28
CA VAL A 14 -20.03 -14.27 25.08
C VAL A 14 -18.59 -13.76 24.94
N ILE A 15 -18.00 -13.23 26.01
CA ILE A 15 -16.61 -12.78 25.97
C ILE A 15 -15.63 -13.95 25.77
N ALA A 16 -15.95 -15.14 26.29
CA ALA A 16 -15.14 -16.34 26.08
C ALA A 16 -15.12 -16.75 24.60
N ILE A 17 -16.28 -16.78 23.94
CA ILE A 17 -16.38 -17.11 22.52
C ILE A 17 -15.72 -16.04 21.64
N ILE A 18 -15.97 -14.74 21.92
CA ILE A 18 -15.30 -13.63 21.22
C ILE A 18 -13.78 -13.73 21.38
N GLY A 19 -13.29 -14.09 22.58
CA GLY A 19 -11.87 -14.29 22.85
C GLY A 19 -11.24 -15.39 21.97
N ILE A 20 -11.91 -16.54 21.84
CA ILE A 20 -11.44 -17.65 21.00
C ILE A 20 -11.41 -17.23 19.52
N LEU A 21 -12.48 -16.58 19.05
CA LEU A 21 -12.56 -16.12 17.65
C LEU A 21 -11.50 -15.05 17.36
N ALA A 22 -11.31 -14.08 18.26
CA ALA A 22 -10.31 -13.03 18.10
C ALA A 22 -8.88 -13.60 18.05
N ALA A 23 -8.57 -14.58 18.89
CA ALA A 23 -7.24 -15.20 18.94
C ALA A 23 -6.82 -15.82 17.60
N VAL A 24 -7.75 -16.46 16.88
CA VAL A 24 -7.45 -17.05 15.56
C VAL A 24 -7.54 -16.02 14.42
N LEU A 25 -8.41 -15.02 14.54
CA LEU A 25 -8.70 -14.08 13.45
C LEU A 25 -7.66 -12.97 13.32
N ILE A 26 -7.19 -12.40 14.44
CA ILE A 26 -6.25 -11.27 14.47
C ILE A 26 -4.95 -11.55 13.69
N PRO A 27 -4.22 -12.67 13.89
CA PRO A 27 -2.97 -12.89 13.16
C PRO A 27 -3.20 -13.02 11.64
N ASN A 28 -4.30 -13.65 11.23
CA ASN A 28 -4.65 -13.78 9.82
C ASN A 28 -5.00 -12.42 9.19
N LEU A 29 -5.77 -11.60 9.89
CA LEU A 29 -6.11 -10.24 9.44
C LEU A 29 -4.87 -9.36 9.29
N LEU A 30 -3.94 -9.40 10.27
CA LEU A 30 -2.69 -8.65 10.20
C LEU A 30 -1.85 -9.07 8.98
N ARG A 31 -1.75 -10.37 8.71
CA ARG A 31 -1.04 -10.88 7.54
C ARG A 31 -1.71 -10.48 6.23
N ALA A 32 -3.04 -10.57 6.15
CA ALA A 32 -3.80 -10.17 4.97
C ALA A 32 -3.60 -8.68 4.66
N ARG A 33 -3.61 -7.82 5.68
CA ARG A 33 -3.31 -6.40 5.54
C ARG A 33 -1.89 -6.15 5.03
N ALA A 34 -0.91 -6.89 5.55
CA ALA A 34 0.47 -6.77 5.11
C ALA A 34 0.65 -7.11 3.62
N VAL A 35 0.07 -8.22 3.18
CA VAL A 35 0.10 -8.63 1.77
C VAL A 35 -0.64 -7.63 0.87
N ALA A 36 -1.74 -7.04 1.34
CA ALA A 36 -2.44 -6.01 0.60
C ALA A 36 -1.57 -4.75 0.39
N ASN A 37 -0.82 -4.34 1.43
CA ASN A 37 0.10 -3.21 1.32
C ASN A 37 1.27 -3.50 0.36
N ASP A 38 1.83 -4.71 0.38
CA ASP A 38 2.89 -5.11 -0.56
C ASP A 38 2.40 -4.99 -2.02
N ARG A 39 1.19 -5.51 -2.29
CA ARG A 39 0.59 -5.43 -3.62
C ARG A 39 0.25 -4.00 -4.03
N ALA A 40 -0.23 -3.18 -3.10
CA ALA A 40 -0.53 -1.78 -3.35
C ALA A 40 0.76 -1.00 -3.70
N ALA A 41 1.85 -1.21 -2.96
CA ALA A 41 3.15 -0.62 -3.26
C ALA A 41 3.70 -1.09 -4.62
N GLN A 42 3.56 -2.38 -4.94
CA GLN A 42 3.96 -2.93 -6.24
C GLN A 42 3.17 -2.30 -7.39
N ALA A 43 1.84 -2.20 -7.25
CA ALA A 43 0.97 -1.59 -8.24
C ALA A 43 1.32 -0.11 -8.44
N TYR A 44 1.60 0.61 -7.34
CA TYR A 44 2.04 1.99 -7.42
C TYR A 44 3.36 2.15 -8.17
N ALA A 45 4.39 1.36 -7.82
CA ALA A 45 5.68 1.36 -8.51
C ALA A 45 5.53 1.09 -10.01
N GLN A 46 4.69 0.11 -10.39
CA GLN A 46 4.40 -0.22 -11.79
C GLN A 46 3.69 0.91 -12.54
N ASN A 47 2.73 1.58 -11.91
CA ASN A 47 2.02 2.70 -12.52
C ASN A 47 2.95 3.89 -12.75
N VAL A 48 3.82 4.20 -11.78
CA VAL A 48 4.84 5.25 -11.90
C VAL A 48 5.84 4.89 -12.99
N TYR A 49 6.31 3.65 -13.05
CA TYR A 49 7.24 3.17 -14.07
C TYR A 49 6.65 3.33 -15.48
N LYS A 50 5.39 2.90 -15.67
CA LYS A 50 4.67 3.06 -16.94
C LYS A 50 4.48 4.53 -17.32
N ALA A 51 4.15 5.40 -16.37
CA ALA A 51 4.01 6.84 -16.61
C ALA A 51 5.33 7.48 -17.04
N ALA A 52 6.44 7.13 -16.37
CA ALA A 52 7.78 7.61 -16.71
C ALA A 52 8.19 7.16 -18.12
N GLN A 53 7.99 5.87 -18.43
CA GLN A 53 8.31 5.29 -19.74
C GLN A 53 7.45 5.88 -20.86
N ALA A 54 6.15 6.10 -20.61
CA ALA A 54 5.26 6.70 -21.59
C ALA A 54 5.66 8.15 -21.91
N TYR A 55 6.04 8.93 -20.90
CA TYR A 55 6.55 10.29 -21.09
C TYR A 55 7.83 10.32 -21.94
N LEU A 56 8.79 9.42 -21.69
CA LEU A 56 10.02 9.29 -22.48
C LEU A 56 9.73 8.84 -23.92
N ALA A 57 8.77 7.93 -24.10
CA ALA A 57 8.39 7.43 -25.42
C ALA A 57 7.75 8.52 -26.30
N GLU A 58 6.99 9.44 -25.70
CA GLU A 58 6.40 10.59 -26.42
C GLU A 58 7.43 11.69 -26.74
N ASN A 59 8.44 11.85 -25.89
CA ASN A 59 9.39 12.95 -25.98
C ASN A 59 10.79 12.45 -26.32
N VAL A 60 11.03 12.16 -27.61
CA VAL A 60 12.28 11.56 -28.12
C VAL A 60 13.55 12.36 -27.75
N ASN A 61 13.43 13.67 -27.54
CA ASN A 61 14.56 14.54 -27.16
C ASN A 61 14.80 14.62 -25.65
N VAL A 62 13.90 14.05 -24.84
CA VAL A 62 13.96 14.09 -23.38
C VAL A 62 14.50 12.76 -22.88
N THR A 63 15.61 12.81 -22.15
CA THR A 63 16.27 11.64 -21.55
C THR A 63 16.06 11.57 -20.04
N THR A 64 15.34 12.54 -19.47
CA THR A 64 15.14 12.64 -18.03
C THR A 64 13.68 12.80 -17.62
N VAL A 65 13.33 12.24 -16.46
CA VAL A 65 12.00 12.31 -15.86
C VAL A 65 12.07 12.86 -14.43
N PRO A 66 10.96 13.36 -13.86
CA PRO A 66 10.89 13.68 -12.44
C PRO A 66 11.27 12.48 -11.59
N ILE A 67 12.06 12.70 -10.55
CA ILE A 67 12.62 11.63 -9.72
C ILE A 67 11.82 11.38 -8.43
N ALA A 68 10.95 12.30 -8.03
CA ALA A 68 10.16 12.18 -6.81
C ALA A 68 8.76 11.64 -7.12
N CYS A 69 8.33 10.64 -6.35
CA CYS A 69 7.00 10.05 -6.49
C CYS A 69 6.31 9.77 -5.14
N THR A 70 6.78 10.30 -4.01
CA THR A 70 6.19 10.00 -2.70
C THR A 70 4.76 10.57 -2.56
N GLY A 71 4.51 11.76 -3.11
CA GLY A 71 3.22 12.45 -3.04
C GLY A 71 2.29 12.20 -4.23
N GLY A 72 2.53 11.16 -5.02
CA GLY A 72 2.05 11.05 -6.39
C GLY A 72 3.18 11.34 -7.38
N TYR A 73 2.94 11.04 -8.65
CA TYR A 73 3.91 11.20 -9.73
C TYR A 73 3.27 11.92 -10.91
N THR A 74 3.96 12.91 -11.46
CA THR A 74 3.51 13.61 -12.65
C THR A 74 4.67 13.80 -13.61
N ALA A 75 4.52 13.38 -14.86
CA ALA A 75 5.47 13.61 -15.95
C ALA A 75 4.68 14.01 -17.21
N GLY A 76 4.77 15.28 -17.62
CA GLY A 76 3.92 15.81 -18.68
C GLY A 76 2.42 15.65 -18.34
N GLN A 77 1.66 14.98 -19.21
CA GLN A 77 0.24 14.67 -19.01
C GLN A 77 -0.02 13.41 -18.17
N TYR A 78 1.02 12.62 -17.89
CA TYR A 78 0.90 11.38 -17.13
C TYR A 78 0.86 11.69 -15.64
N ASN A 79 -0.20 11.26 -14.97
CA ASN A 79 -0.41 11.49 -13.55
C ASN A 79 -0.75 10.18 -12.84
N VAL A 80 0.01 9.86 -11.80
CA VAL A 80 -0.29 8.78 -10.84
C VAL A 80 -0.61 9.45 -9.51
N PRO A 81 -1.85 9.29 -9.00
CA PRO A 81 -2.28 9.97 -7.77
C PRO A 81 -1.51 9.47 -6.55
N ASN A 82 -1.54 10.28 -5.48
CA ASN A 82 -0.93 9.93 -4.20
C ASN A 82 -1.45 8.55 -3.70
N PRO A 83 -0.55 7.59 -3.43
CA PRO A 83 -0.93 6.25 -2.97
C PRO A 83 -1.41 6.24 -1.51
N GLY A 84 -1.26 7.33 -0.76
CA GLY A 84 -1.58 7.44 0.65
C GLY A 84 -0.36 7.27 1.56
N SER A 85 -0.55 7.50 2.86
CA SER A 85 0.54 7.67 3.84
C SER A 85 1.35 6.41 4.18
N PHE A 86 0.99 5.24 3.64
CA PHE A 86 1.72 4.00 3.92
C PHE A 86 3.05 3.92 3.14
N ILE A 87 3.15 4.66 2.02
CA ILE A 87 4.39 4.85 1.26
C ILE A 87 5.21 5.95 1.95
N THR A 88 6.41 5.61 2.39
CA THR A 88 7.29 6.53 3.14
C THR A 88 8.25 7.27 2.24
N SER A 89 8.71 6.64 1.16
CA SER A 89 9.53 7.28 0.14
C SER A 89 9.31 6.62 -1.22
N CYS A 90 9.34 7.39 -2.29
CA CYS A 90 9.35 6.86 -3.64
C CYS A 90 10.29 7.68 -4.52
N SER A 91 11.15 7.00 -5.26
CA SER A 91 12.08 7.59 -6.22
C SER A 91 12.05 6.89 -7.58
N VAL A 92 12.11 7.67 -8.64
CA VAL A 92 12.29 7.21 -10.03
C VAL A 92 13.73 7.52 -10.45
N ALA A 93 14.40 6.58 -11.12
CA ALA A 93 15.67 6.84 -11.76
C ALA A 93 15.50 7.96 -12.80
N SER A 94 16.45 8.89 -12.90
CA SER A 94 16.31 10.05 -13.79
C SER A 94 16.09 9.65 -15.25
N ASN A 95 16.65 8.53 -15.70
CA ASN A 95 16.45 7.95 -17.04
C ASN A 95 15.16 7.11 -17.18
N GLY A 96 14.30 7.07 -16.16
CA GLY A 96 13.08 6.27 -16.12
C GLY A 96 13.31 4.75 -16.04
N ALA A 97 14.55 4.28 -15.87
CA ALA A 97 14.88 2.84 -15.94
C ALA A 97 14.35 2.03 -14.76
N SER A 98 14.19 2.66 -13.59
CA SER A 98 13.67 2.01 -12.40
C SER A 98 12.89 2.95 -11.49
N VAL A 99 12.01 2.36 -10.68
CA VAL A 99 11.21 3.02 -9.65
C VAL A 99 11.36 2.23 -8.36
N SER A 100 11.81 2.89 -7.29
CA SER A 100 11.94 2.31 -5.95
C SER A 100 10.93 2.95 -5.01
N VAL A 101 10.17 2.12 -4.33
CA VAL A 101 9.10 2.50 -3.39
C VAL A 101 9.39 1.86 -2.05
N SER A 102 9.49 2.67 -1.00
CA SER A 102 9.57 2.22 0.39
C SER A 102 8.25 2.46 1.09
N TYR A 103 7.82 1.52 1.93
CA TYR A 103 6.52 1.55 2.58
C TYR A 103 6.54 0.81 3.91
N THR A 104 5.48 1.00 4.69
CA THR A 104 5.30 0.38 6.01
C THR A 104 4.04 -0.46 6.08
N GLY A 105 3.98 -1.34 7.08
CA GLY A 105 2.83 -2.20 7.31
C GLY A 105 2.68 -3.31 6.27
N GLY A 106 3.66 -3.52 5.40
CA GLY A 106 3.78 -4.67 4.50
C GLY A 106 4.62 -5.79 5.10
N THR A 107 4.81 -6.86 4.33
CA THR A 107 5.79 -7.91 4.68
C THR A 107 7.21 -7.54 4.26
N GLN A 108 7.34 -6.62 3.31
CA GLN A 108 8.60 -6.01 2.88
C GLN A 108 8.61 -4.51 3.22
N THR A 109 9.79 -3.90 3.15
CA THR A 109 10.00 -2.46 3.40
C THR A 109 10.22 -1.66 2.13
N SER A 110 10.57 -2.33 1.02
CA SER A 110 10.71 -1.69 -0.28
C SER A 110 10.42 -2.64 -1.45
N ILE A 111 10.07 -2.05 -2.59
CA ILE A 111 9.91 -2.72 -3.89
C ILE A 111 10.58 -1.84 -4.94
N THR A 112 11.35 -2.46 -5.84
CA THR A 112 11.89 -1.80 -7.04
C THR A 112 11.30 -2.45 -8.29
N VAL A 113 10.87 -1.63 -9.24
CA VAL A 113 10.38 -2.03 -10.57
C VAL A 113 11.30 -1.43 -11.62
N GLY A 114 11.64 -2.20 -12.66
CA GLY A 114 12.59 -1.78 -13.70
C GLY A 114 13.90 -2.57 -13.65
N GLN A 115 14.86 -2.20 -14.49
CA GLN A 115 16.18 -2.85 -14.57
C GLN A 115 17.28 -1.97 -13.98
#